data_AF-A0AB39DMU0-F1
#
_entry.id   AF-A0AB39DMU0-F1
#
_cell.length_a   1.000
_cell.length_b   1.000
_cell.length_c   1.000
_cell.angle_alpha   90.00
_cell.angle_beta   90.00
_cell.angle_gamma   90.00
#
_symmetry.space_group_name_H-M   'P 1'
#
loop_
_entity.id
_entity.type
_entity.pdbx_description
1 polymer ?
#
loop_
_entity_poly.entity_id
_entity_poly.type
_entity_poly.pdbx_seq_one_letter_code
_entity_poly.pdbx_strand_id
1 'polypeptide(L)'
;MERITVATLDQVVDLIRRLLDKEPGINYEQIGLSDDLTTITIEIKGDRYHGTVSGDLAHGLWDLQQEVYRALAYTLTGVDDKRRLGKIPEDWKLQFEVRDGSTILTASVKWVINALKEGYLAMDDNHKTIVILGVALVITSGVGLTYVANNYIDAHERIEMEQERTNQFEVIARAARAVPDFSRWREAARNGAKSVAKSVPDADSLRIGEEQLGAHQIREINARAVREAPTTEPIIEPFRVVGFKRQDDGVSKFTIIGADSELTVVLDAESFTNEQLDLLWSAAQHNARVSLEVQIKRVGDVVKGAWVTDILAPEVPDNKNP
;
A
#
# COMPACT_ATOMS: atom_id res chain seq x y z
N MET A 1 -8.93 26.24 27.25
CA MET A 1 -9.29 26.07 25.83
C MET A 1 -10.47 25.12 25.74
N GLU A 2 -11.43 25.40 24.87
CA GLU A 2 -12.65 24.61 24.72
C GLU A 2 -12.34 23.31 23.94
N ARG A 3 -12.81 22.16 24.43
CA ARG A 3 -12.63 20.86 23.74
C ARG A 3 -13.69 20.72 22.66
N ILE A 4 -13.26 20.38 21.45
CA ILE A 4 -14.12 20.01 20.34
C ILE A 4 -14.33 18.50 20.40
N THR A 5 -15.57 18.06 20.59
CA THR A 5 -15.94 16.64 20.49
C THR A 5 -16.38 16.34 19.07
N VAL A 6 -15.65 15.46 18.40
CA VAL A 6 -15.96 14.94 17.07
C VAL A 6 -16.61 13.58 17.26
N ALA A 7 -17.83 13.42 16.77
CA ALA A 7 -18.66 12.25 17.01
C ALA A 7 -18.95 11.42 15.76
N THR A 8 -18.83 12.00 14.57
CA THR A 8 -19.22 11.38 13.30
C THR A 8 -18.11 11.47 12.25
N LEU A 9 -18.14 10.56 11.26
CA LEU A 9 -17.19 10.57 10.15
C LEU A 9 -17.31 11.83 9.30
N ASP A 10 -18.53 12.36 9.12
CA ASP A 10 -18.73 13.61 8.37
C ASP A 10 -18.07 14.81 9.06
N GLN A 11 -18.15 14.90 10.40
CA GLN A 11 -17.41 15.92 11.14
C GLN A 11 -15.90 15.76 10.99
N VAL A 12 -15.38 14.52 10.94
CA VAL A 12 -13.96 14.26 10.67
C VAL A 12 -13.58 14.76 9.28
N VAL A 13 -14.38 14.43 8.26
CA VAL A 13 -14.16 14.83 6.86
C VAL A 13 -14.16 16.36 6.72
N ASP A 14 -15.14 17.03 7.33
CA ASP A 14 -15.24 18.48 7.30
C ASP A 14 -14.07 19.17 8.01
N LEU A 15 -13.61 18.63 9.15
CA LEU A 15 -12.45 19.16 9.85
C LEU A 15 -11.16 18.99 9.04
N ILE A 16 -10.94 17.83 8.43
CA ILE A 16 -9.78 17.62 7.55
C ILE A 16 -9.83 18.60 6.37
N ARG A 17 -11.01 18.80 5.76
CA ARG A 17 -11.18 19.76 4.65
C ARG A 17 -10.77 21.17 5.07
N ARG A 18 -11.27 21.66 6.20
CA ARG A 18 -10.95 22.99 6.74
C ARG A 18 -9.45 23.16 7.03
N LEU A 19 -8.80 22.13 7.57
CA LEU A 19 -7.36 22.12 7.79
C LEU A 19 -6.56 22.17 6.48
N LEU A 20 -7.00 21.43 5.46
CA LEU A 20 -6.40 21.46 4.12
C LEU A 20 -6.57 22.81 3.42
N ASP A 21 -7.69 23.48 3.69
CA ASP A 21 -8.00 24.83 3.18
C ASP A 21 -7.32 25.95 4.01
N LYS A 22 -6.49 25.57 4.99
CA LYS A 22 -5.70 26.45 5.87
C LYS A 22 -6.55 27.40 6.71
N GLU A 23 -7.76 26.99 7.09
CA GLU A 23 -8.54 27.73 8.06
C GLU A 23 -7.85 27.71 9.44
N PRO A 24 -7.65 28.86 10.09
CA PRO A 24 -6.99 28.91 11.39
C PRO A 24 -7.87 28.32 12.51
N GLY A 25 -7.22 27.72 13.52
CA GLY A 25 -7.82 27.56 14.85
C GLY A 25 -8.23 26.15 15.30
N ILE A 26 -7.71 25.08 14.68
CA ILE A 26 -7.99 23.70 15.13
C ILE A 26 -6.67 22.99 15.44
N ASN A 27 -6.45 22.66 16.71
CA ASN A 27 -5.28 21.91 17.17
C ASN A 27 -5.72 20.54 17.73
N TYR A 28 -4.96 19.48 17.45
CA TYR A 28 -5.20 18.11 17.94
C TYR A 28 -5.42 17.99 19.46
N GLU A 29 -4.85 18.88 20.27
CA GLU A 29 -5.05 18.92 21.73
C GLU A 29 -6.49 19.25 22.13
N GLN A 30 -7.19 19.98 21.26
CA GLN A 30 -8.60 20.36 21.46
C GLN A 30 -9.55 19.27 20.98
N ILE A 31 -9.07 18.28 20.21
CA ILE A 31 -9.91 17.25 19.58
C ILE A 31 -10.08 16.03 20.50
N GLY A 32 -11.32 15.82 20.94
CA GLY A 32 -11.80 14.55 21.48
C GLY A 32 -12.57 13.78 20.41
N LEU A 33 -12.20 12.52 20.19
CA LEU A 33 -12.93 11.61 19.30
C LEU A 33 -13.91 10.78 20.13
N SER A 34 -15.10 10.52 19.59
CA SER A 34 -16.06 9.58 20.17
C SER A 34 -15.53 8.13 20.13
N ASP A 35 -16.21 7.27 20.87
CA ASP A 35 -15.91 5.84 20.92
C ASP A 35 -16.11 5.17 19.55
N ASP A 36 -17.12 5.59 18.78
CA ASP A 36 -17.37 5.07 17.43
C ASP A 36 -16.21 5.40 16.47
N LEU A 37 -15.66 6.62 16.54
CA LEU A 37 -14.49 7.04 15.77
C LEU A 37 -13.16 6.43 16.25
N THR A 38 -13.22 5.62 17.29
CA THR A 38 -12.07 4.89 17.84
C THR A 38 -12.34 3.40 17.99
N THR A 39 -13.35 2.87 17.28
CA THR A 39 -13.74 1.47 17.30
C THR A 39 -13.86 0.93 15.89
N ILE A 40 -13.09 -0.10 15.57
CA ILE A 40 -13.28 -0.87 14.34
C ILE A 40 -14.48 -1.79 14.57
N THR A 41 -15.46 -1.76 13.66
CA THR A 41 -16.58 -2.70 13.63
C THR A 41 -16.51 -3.53 12.37
N ILE A 42 -16.50 -4.85 12.51
CA ILE A 42 -16.54 -5.82 11.41
C ILE A 42 -17.76 -6.71 11.64
N GLU A 43 -18.64 -6.83 10.66
CA GLU A 43 -19.79 -7.73 10.71
C GLU A 43 -19.72 -8.73 9.56
N ILE A 44 -19.82 -10.02 9.89
CA ILE A 44 -19.78 -11.11 8.93
C ILE A 44 -21.06 -11.92 9.08
N LYS A 45 -21.73 -12.16 7.95
CA LYS A 45 -22.92 -13.03 7.87
C LYS A 45 -22.62 -14.24 7.01
N GLY A 46 -23.14 -15.39 7.42
CA GLY A 46 -23.07 -16.66 6.71
C GLY A 46 -23.15 -17.83 7.68
N ASP A 47 -23.47 -19.02 7.17
CA ASP A 47 -23.74 -20.23 7.97
C ASP A 47 -22.61 -20.62 8.94
N ARG A 48 -21.37 -20.23 8.66
CA ARG A 48 -20.19 -20.52 9.49
C ARG A 48 -19.80 -19.38 10.43
N TYR A 49 -20.57 -18.28 10.44
CA TYR A 49 -20.26 -17.02 11.11
C TYR A 49 -21.39 -16.61 12.07
N HIS A 50 -21.80 -17.54 12.94
CA HIS A 50 -22.82 -17.33 13.97
C HIS A 50 -22.17 -17.23 15.35
N GLY A 51 -21.48 -16.12 15.61
CA GLY A 51 -20.76 -15.93 16.86
C GLY A 51 -19.48 -16.76 16.96
N THR A 52 -18.96 -17.21 15.82
CA THR A 52 -17.77 -18.05 15.69
C THR A 52 -16.65 -17.29 14.96
N VAL A 53 -15.41 -17.55 15.39
CA VAL A 53 -14.20 -17.06 14.72
C VAL A 53 -13.43 -18.27 14.19
N SER A 54 -13.38 -18.43 12.87
CA SER A 54 -12.59 -19.48 12.23
C SER A 54 -11.08 -19.21 12.35
N GLY A 55 -10.25 -20.23 12.14
CA GLY A 55 -8.79 -20.05 12.12
C GLY A 55 -8.33 -19.07 11.03
N ASP A 56 -8.96 -19.12 9.86
CA ASP A 56 -8.70 -18.19 8.76
C ASP A 56 -9.08 -16.76 9.15
N LEU A 57 -10.26 -16.57 9.77
CA LEU A 57 -10.68 -15.26 10.24
C LEU A 57 -9.74 -14.72 11.32
N ALA A 58 -9.34 -15.56 12.28
CA ALA A 58 -8.35 -15.18 13.29
C ALA A 58 -7.02 -14.73 12.67
N HIS A 59 -6.53 -15.42 11.63
CA HIS A 59 -5.34 -15.02 10.90
C HIS A 59 -5.56 -13.68 10.17
N GLY A 60 -6.72 -13.48 9.53
CA GLY A 60 -7.05 -12.22 8.87
C GLY A 60 -7.09 -11.02 9.82
N LEU A 61 -7.66 -11.22 11.01
CA LEU A 61 -7.66 -10.20 12.08
C LEU A 61 -6.25 -9.94 12.64
N TRP A 62 -5.43 -10.99 12.73
CA TRP A 62 -4.03 -10.83 13.13
C TRP A 62 -3.24 -10.00 12.11
N ASP A 63 -3.41 -10.25 10.81
CA ASP A 63 -2.78 -9.48 9.73
C ASP A 63 -3.24 -8.01 9.73
N LEU A 64 -4.54 -7.75 9.94
CA LEU A 64 -5.08 -6.41 10.14
C LEU A 64 -4.32 -5.68 11.26
N GLN A 65 -4.14 -6.33 12.43
CA GLN A 65 -3.36 -5.75 13.51
C GLN A 65 -1.89 -5.51 13.12
N GLN A 66 -1.27 -6.43 12.36
CA GLN A 66 0.11 -6.24 11.89
C GLN A 66 0.25 -5.02 10.98
N GLU A 67 -0.74 -4.74 10.12
CA GLU A 67 -0.76 -3.53 9.28
C GLU A 67 -0.86 -2.25 10.11
N VAL A 68 -1.69 -2.25 11.17
CA VAL A 68 -1.78 -1.11 12.11
C VAL A 68 -0.44 -0.86 12.79
N TYR A 69 0.25 -1.90 13.26
CA TYR A 69 1.58 -1.76 13.87
C TYR A 69 2.63 -1.24 12.89
N ARG A 70 2.62 -1.73 11.65
CA ARG A 70 3.53 -1.27 10.60
C ARG A 70 3.31 0.21 10.26
N ALA A 71 2.05 0.62 10.07
CA ALA A 71 1.72 2.01 9.82
C ALA A 71 2.10 2.91 10.99
N LEU A 72 1.82 2.48 12.23
CA LEU A 72 2.24 3.25 13.41
C LEU A 72 3.77 3.36 13.51
N ALA A 73 4.50 2.27 13.26
CA ALA A 73 5.97 2.30 13.26
C ALA A 73 6.51 3.26 12.19
N TYR A 74 5.96 3.19 10.97
CA TYR A 74 6.33 4.07 9.86
C TYR A 74 6.09 5.53 10.21
N THR A 75 4.90 5.85 10.73
CA THR A 75 4.58 7.19 11.20
C THR A 75 5.59 7.58 12.29
N LEU A 76 5.69 6.87 13.41
CA LEU A 76 6.51 7.32 14.54
C LEU A 76 8.03 7.39 14.26
N THR A 77 8.54 6.62 13.30
CA THR A 77 10.00 6.42 13.13
C THR A 77 10.51 6.64 11.71
N GLY A 78 9.63 6.84 10.74
CA GLY A 78 9.95 6.89 9.30
C GLY A 78 10.27 5.53 8.67
N VAL A 79 10.19 4.43 9.42
CA VAL A 79 10.56 3.08 8.96
C VAL A 79 9.39 2.12 9.10
N ASP A 80 9.01 1.47 7.99
CA ASP A 80 7.96 0.46 7.97
C ASP A 80 8.46 -0.89 8.54
N ASP A 81 8.67 -0.91 9.85
CA ASP A 81 9.08 -2.10 10.59
C ASP A 81 8.54 -2.05 12.02
N LYS A 82 7.56 -2.90 12.34
CA LYS A 82 6.96 -2.98 13.67
C LYS A 82 7.96 -3.16 14.82
N ARG A 83 9.15 -3.73 14.54
CA ARG A 83 10.22 -3.90 15.55
C ARG A 83 10.73 -2.56 16.07
N ARG A 84 10.53 -1.47 15.32
CA ARG A 84 10.88 -0.09 15.72
C ARG A 84 10.00 0.47 16.82
N LEU A 85 8.83 -0.12 17.07
CA LEU A 85 7.99 0.20 18.24
C LEU A 85 8.56 -0.35 19.56
N GLY A 86 9.60 -1.20 19.49
CA GLY A 86 10.16 -1.86 20.67
C GLY A 86 9.18 -2.87 21.25
N LYS A 87 9.02 -2.85 22.58
CA LYS A 87 8.08 -3.73 23.27
C LYS A 87 6.66 -3.19 23.10
N ILE A 88 5.85 -3.88 22.30
CA ILE A 88 4.43 -3.54 22.11
C ILE A 88 3.69 -3.77 23.44
N PRO A 89 2.98 -2.76 23.98
CA PRO A 89 2.14 -2.90 25.16
C PRO A 89 1.02 -3.93 24.98
N GLU A 90 0.59 -4.56 26.07
CA GLU A 90 -0.46 -5.59 26.00
C GLU A 90 -1.82 -5.02 25.58
N ASP A 91 -2.10 -3.79 26.01
CA ASP A 91 -3.30 -3.01 25.69
C ASP A 91 -3.32 -2.46 24.25
N TRP A 92 -2.23 -2.60 23.49
CA TRP A 92 -2.20 -2.28 22.06
C TRP A 92 -2.68 -3.44 21.17
N LYS A 93 -2.95 -4.61 21.77
CA LYS A 93 -3.55 -5.73 21.07
C LYS A 93 -5.04 -5.48 20.84
N LEU A 94 -5.50 -5.65 19.61
CA LEU A 94 -6.92 -5.61 19.25
C LEU A 94 -7.62 -6.78 19.93
N GLN A 95 -8.59 -6.44 20.78
CA GLN A 95 -9.49 -7.40 21.42
C GLN A 95 -10.84 -7.30 20.73
N PHE A 96 -11.24 -8.39 20.07
CA PHE A 96 -12.51 -8.46 19.37
C PHE A 96 -13.57 -9.13 20.25
N GLU A 97 -14.63 -8.40 20.57
CA GLU A 97 -15.83 -8.95 21.21
C GLU A 97 -16.74 -9.56 20.14
N VAL A 98 -17.25 -10.77 20.37
CA VAL A 98 -18.18 -11.47 19.46
C VAL A 98 -19.59 -11.39 20.00
N ARG A 99 -20.54 -10.86 19.22
CA ARG A 99 -21.97 -10.78 19.60
C ARG A 99 -22.82 -11.85 18.91
N ASP A 100 -24.01 -12.10 19.47
CA ASP A 100 -24.92 -13.16 19.01
C ASP A 100 -25.67 -12.78 17.72
N GLY A 101 -25.98 -13.77 16.86
CA GLY A 101 -26.79 -13.59 15.64
C GLY A 101 -26.05 -13.23 14.34
N SER A 102 -24.75 -12.97 14.39
CA SER A 102 -23.79 -12.86 13.27
C SER A 102 -22.43 -12.56 13.90
N THR A 103 -21.31 -12.91 13.27
CA THR A 103 -19.99 -12.57 13.84
C THR A 103 -19.75 -11.06 13.70
N ILE A 104 -20.25 -10.30 14.68
CA ILE A 104 -19.96 -8.88 14.88
C ILE A 104 -18.74 -8.82 15.79
N LEU A 105 -17.67 -8.21 15.29
CA LEU A 105 -16.39 -8.03 15.95
C LEU A 105 -16.15 -6.53 16.15
N THR A 106 -15.96 -6.12 17.40
CA THR A 106 -15.59 -4.74 17.73
C THR A 106 -14.25 -4.69 18.42
N ALA A 107 -13.36 -3.80 17.97
CA ALA A 107 -12.05 -3.58 18.61
C ALA A 107 -11.73 -2.09 18.75
N SER A 108 -11.31 -1.70 19.96
CA SER A 108 -10.86 -0.33 20.24
C SER A 108 -9.48 -0.07 19.65
N VAL A 109 -9.34 1.07 18.98
CA VAL A 109 -8.09 1.63 18.46
C VAL A 109 -7.72 2.96 19.13
N LYS A 110 -8.32 3.27 20.29
CA LYS A 110 -7.98 4.47 21.08
C LYS A 110 -6.48 4.59 21.35
N TRP A 111 -5.81 3.45 21.56
CA TRP A 111 -4.37 3.38 21.79
C TRP A 111 -3.56 3.92 20.60
N VAL A 112 -4.03 3.72 19.35
CA VAL A 112 -3.38 4.28 18.15
C VAL A 112 -3.42 5.80 18.20
N ILE A 113 -4.59 6.37 18.48
CA ILE A 113 -4.77 7.82 18.56
C ILE A 113 -3.90 8.42 19.67
N ASN A 114 -3.84 7.77 20.83
CA ASN A 114 -3.00 8.23 21.94
C ASN A 114 -1.51 8.13 21.59
N ALA A 115 -1.07 7.03 21.00
CA ALA A 115 0.31 6.85 20.55
C ALA A 115 0.73 7.91 19.52
N LEU A 116 -0.17 8.30 18.60
CA LEU A 116 0.07 9.38 17.65
C LEU A 116 0.10 10.76 18.32
N LYS A 117 -0.75 11.01 19.33
CA LYS A 117 -0.71 12.25 20.11
C LYS A 117 0.61 12.40 20.89
N GLU A 118 1.12 11.31 21.47
CA GLU A 118 2.32 11.30 22.31
C GLU A 118 3.63 11.22 21.50
N GLY A 119 3.68 10.37 20.48
CA GLY A 119 4.92 10.03 19.76
C GLY A 119 5.34 11.02 18.67
N TYR A 120 4.43 11.89 18.20
CA TYR A 120 4.69 12.85 17.13
C TYR A 120 5.05 14.23 17.66
N LEU A 121 6.30 14.44 18.06
CA LEU A 121 6.77 15.73 18.58
C LEU A 121 7.36 16.67 17.51
N ALA A 122 7.65 16.16 16.31
CA ALA A 122 8.43 16.89 15.28
C ALA A 122 7.62 17.44 14.08
N MET A 123 6.31 17.18 13.99
CA MET A 123 5.45 17.76 12.94
C MET A 123 4.85 19.10 13.38
N ASP A 124 4.49 19.92 12.38
CA ASP A 124 3.56 21.02 12.61
C ASP A 124 2.20 20.51 13.12
N ASP A 125 1.54 21.32 13.95
CA ASP A 125 0.27 20.99 14.58
C ASP A 125 -0.83 20.65 13.57
N ASN A 126 -0.85 21.28 12.39
CA ASN A 126 -1.84 21.00 11.35
C ASN A 126 -1.62 19.61 10.73
N HIS A 127 -0.39 19.25 10.32
CA HIS A 127 -0.09 17.91 9.80
C HIS A 127 -0.44 16.85 10.84
N LYS A 128 -0.07 17.05 12.10
CA LYS A 128 -0.39 16.12 13.19
C LYS A 128 -1.90 15.95 13.37
N THR A 129 -2.66 17.05 13.31
CA THR A 129 -4.13 17.03 13.40
C THR A 129 -4.74 16.27 12.22
N ILE A 130 -4.26 16.51 11.00
CA ILE A 130 -4.71 15.79 9.79
C ILE A 130 -4.42 14.30 9.90
N VAL A 131 -3.24 13.90 10.39
CA VAL A 131 -2.91 12.47 10.59
C VAL A 131 -3.85 11.84 11.59
N ILE A 132 -4.06 12.44 12.76
CA ILE A 132 -4.94 11.87 13.80
C ILE A 132 -6.38 11.68 13.28
N LEU A 133 -6.93 12.72 12.66
CA LEU A 133 -8.28 12.68 12.08
C LEU A 133 -8.36 11.71 10.90
N GLY A 134 -7.37 11.73 10.01
CA GLY A 134 -7.29 10.84 8.86
C GLY A 134 -7.19 9.39 9.27
N VAL A 135 -6.39 9.06 10.29
CA VAL A 135 -6.24 7.70 10.82
C VAL A 135 -7.56 7.20 11.38
N ALA A 136 -8.26 8.02 12.19
CA ALA A 136 -9.59 7.69 12.68
C ALA A 136 -10.54 7.39 11.51
N LEU A 137 -10.57 8.26 10.50
CA LEU A 137 -11.39 8.11 9.30
C LEU A 137 -11.10 6.80 8.55
N VAL A 138 -9.85 6.49 8.19
CA VAL A 138 -9.55 5.33 7.34
C VAL A 138 -9.69 3.99 8.06
N ILE A 139 -9.47 3.97 9.38
CA ILE A 139 -9.60 2.75 10.18
C ILE A 139 -11.07 2.41 10.46
N THR A 140 -11.91 3.42 10.73
CA THR A 140 -13.29 3.19 11.20
C THR A 140 -14.34 3.25 10.09
N SER A 141 -14.11 3.99 8.99
CA SER A 141 -15.07 4.11 7.89
C SER A 141 -15.29 2.81 7.11
N GLY A 142 -14.25 1.99 7.00
CA GLY A 142 -14.25 0.84 6.09
C GLY A 142 -13.75 1.13 4.69
N VAL A 143 -13.31 2.36 4.38
CA VAL A 143 -12.84 2.78 3.04
C VAL A 143 -11.79 1.85 2.41
N GLY A 144 -10.99 1.18 3.24
CA GLY A 144 -10.06 0.13 2.80
C GLY A 144 -10.76 -1.01 2.04
N LEU A 145 -11.96 -1.39 2.47
CA LEU A 145 -12.81 -2.43 1.86
C LEU A 145 -13.31 -2.01 0.48
N THR A 146 -13.76 -0.77 0.31
CA THR A 146 -14.15 -0.22 -1.00
C THR A 146 -12.97 -0.18 -1.95
N TYR A 147 -11.78 0.25 -1.48
CA TYR A 147 -10.58 0.18 -2.29
C TYR A 147 -10.25 -1.25 -2.70
N VAL A 148 -10.44 -2.24 -1.82
CA VAL A 148 -10.26 -3.64 -2.21
C VAL A 148 -11.26 -4.03 -3.29
N ALA A 149 -12.56 -3.82 -3.07
CA ALA A 149 -13.60 -4.14 -4.05
C ALA A 149 -13.33 -3.50 -5.43
N ASN A 150 -12.99 -2.22 -5.45
CA ASN A 150 -12.63 -1.47 -6.66
C ASN A 150 -11.41 -2.01 -7.41
N ASN A 151 -10.63 -2.96 -6.88
CA ASN A 151 -9.58 -3.61 -7.66
C ASN A 151 -10.03 -4.94 -8.28
N TYR A 152 -11.12 -5.52 -7.80
CA TYR A 152 -11.55 -6.87 -8.17
C TYR A 152 -12.89 -6.93 -8.92
N ILE A 153 -13.72 -5.90 -8.82
CA ILE A 153 -15.04 -5.90 -9.46
C ILE A 153 -15.04 -5.13 -10.80
N ASP A 154 -16.03 -5.42 -11.65
CA ASP A 154 -16.20 -4.83 -12.97
C ASP A 154 -16.50 -3.33 -12.93
N ALA A 155 -16.17 -2.63 -14.02
CA ALA A 155 -16.27 -1.17 -14.12
C ALA A 155 -17.68 -0.60 -13.84
N HIS A 156 -18.75 -1.37 -14.08
CA HIS A 156 -20.13 -0.92 -13.82
C HIS A 156 -20.45 -0.88 -12.31
N GLU A 157 -20.10 -1.92 -11.55
CA GLU A 157 -20.28 -1.93 -10.09
C GLU A 157 -19.39 -0.88 -9.40
N ARG A 158 -18.22 -0.56 -9.98
CA ARG A 158 -17.36 0.52 -9.48
C ARG A 158 -18.02 1.89 -9.54
N ILE A 159 -18.72 2.20 -10.64
CA ILE A 159 -19.35 3.52 -10.84
C ILE A 159 -20.45 3.74 -9.79
N GLU A 160 -21.24 2.71 -9.46
CA GLU A 160 -22.28 2.80 -8.43
C GLU A 160 -21.68 3.04 -7.04
N MET A 161 -20.61 2.33 -6.67
CA MET A 161 -19.93 2.55 -5.38
C MET A 161 -19.20 3.90 -5.30
N GLU A 162 -18.65 4.40 -6.41
CA GLU A 162 -17.95 5.70 -6.44
C GLU A 162 -18.90 6.90 -6.32
N GLN A 163 -20.16 6.76 -6.75
CA GLN A 163 -21.18 7.81 -6.67
C GLN A 163 -21.67 8.08 -5.23
N GLU A 164 -21.65 7.08 -4.34
CA GLU A 164 -22.20 7.23 -2.98
C GLU A 164 -21.26 7.94 -1.98
N ARG A 165 -19.94 8.02 -2.23
CA ARG A 165 -18.97 8.54 -1.22
C ARG A 165 -17.84 9.41 -1.78
N THR A 166 -18.04 10.08 -2.91
CA THR A 166 -17.03 10.94 -3.58
C THR A 166 -16.32 11.91 -2.61
N ASN A 167 -17.05 12.48 -1.65
CA ASN A 167 -16.51 13.45 -0.69
C ASN A 167 -15.45 12.85 0.26
N GLN A 168 -15.66 11.64 0.77
CA GLN A 168 -14.71 11.01 1.70
C GLN A 168 -13.43 10.62 0.97
N PHE A 169 -13.56 10.02 -0.22
CA PHE A 169 -12.42 9.65 -1.06
C PHE A 169 -11.58 10.86 -1.48
N GLU A 170 -12.24 11.96 -1.86
CA GLU A 170 -11.55 13.19 -2.22
C GLU A 170 -10.74 13.74 -1.03
N VAL A 171 -11.36 13.83 0.16
CA VAL A 171 -10.69 14.35 1.35
C VAL A 171 -9.54 13.45 1.78
N ILE A 172 -9.70 12.13 1.76
CA ILE A 172 -8.63 11.16 2.04
C ILE A 172 -7.48 11.31 1.03
N ALA A 173 -7.79 11.46 -0.26
CA ALA A 173 -6.78 11.62 -1.31
C ALA A 173 -6.05 12.98 -1.21
N ARG A 174 -6.75 14.06 -0.85
CA ARG A 174 -6.15 15.37 -0.58
C ARG A 174 -5.26 15.33 0.67
N ALA A 175 -5.74 14.72 1.76
CA ALA A 175 -4.97 14.56 2.99
C ALA A 175 -3.68 13.75 2.77
N ALA A 176 -3.73 12.68 1.98
CA ALA A 176 -2.55 11.85 1.69
C ALA A 176 -1.49 12.58 0.84
N ARG A 177 -1.92 13.50 -0.04
CA ARG A 177 -1.02 14.36 -0.81
C ARG A 177 -0.40 15.46 0.06
N ALA A 178 -1.18 16.03 0.98
CA ALA A 178 -0.70 17.07 1.89
C ALA A 178 0.22 16.50 2.97
N VAL A 179 -0.06 15.29 3.46
CA VAL A 179 0.68 14.65 4.55
C VAL A 179 1.15 13.26 4.11
N PRO A 180 2.40 13.12 3.61
CA PRO A 180 2.90 11.85 3.08
C PRO A 180 2.77 10.68 4.06
N ASP A 181 2.98 10.92 5.35
CA ASP A 181 2.89 9.91 6.41
C ASP A 181 1.49 9.27 6.52
N PHE A 182 0.44 10.00 6.13
CA PHE A 182 -0.92 9.48 6.11
C PHE A 182 -1.15 8.46 4.98
N SER A 183 -0.35 8.48 3.92
CA SER A 183 -0.47 7.51 2.82
C SER A 183 -0.27 6.07 3.30
N ARG A 184 0.61 5.84 4.27
CA ARG A 184 0.84 4.51 4.82
C ARG A 184 -0.37 3.97 5.58
N TRP A 185 -1.15 4.84 6.21
CA TRP A 185 -2.39 4.46 6.89
C TRP A 185 -3.50 4.08 5.92
N ARG A 186 -3.58 4.73 4.75
CA ARG A 186 -4.47 4.29 3.67
C ARG A 186 -4.13 2.89 3.18
N GLU A 187 -2.83 2.60 3.03
CA GLU A 187 -2.35 1.28 2.66
C GLU A 187 -2.65 0.24 3.75
N ALA A 188 -2.44 0.57 5.03
CA ALA A 188 -2.78 -0.32 6.14
C ALA A 188 -4.27 -0.64 6.18
N ALA A 189 -5.14 0.36 6.00
CA ALA A 189 -6.58 0.15 5.94
C ALA A 189 -6.96 -0.77 4.78
N ARG A 190 -6.39 -0.56 3.59
CA ARG A 190 -6.62 -1.42 2.41
C ARG A 190 -6.11 -2.85 2.63
N ASN A 191 -4.88 -3.02 3.09
CA ASN A 191 -4.27 -4.34 3.29
C ASN A 191 -4.94 -5.11 4.43
N GLY A 192 -5.30 -4.42 5.51
CA GLY A 192 -6.06 -4.98 6.61
C GLY A 192 -7.45 -5.43 6.17
N ALA A 193 -8.21 -4.57 5.50
CA ALA A 193 -9.52 -4.92 4.93
C ALA A 193 -9.41 -6.09 3.93
N LYS A 194 -8.36 -6.12 3.10
CA LYS A 194 -8.09 -7.22 2.17
C LYS A 194 -7.87 -8.54 2.90
N SER A 195 -7.11 -8.54 4.00
CA SER A 195 -6.85 -9.76 4.76
C SER A 195 -8.14 -10.30 5.38
N VAL A 196 -8.97 -9.42 5.94
CA VAL A 196 -10.30 -9.80 6.46
C VAL A 196 -11.21 -10.31 5.34
N ALA A 197 -11.29 -9.63 4.19
CA ALA A 197 -12.10 -10.09 3.07
C ALA A 197 -11.65 -11.45 2.51
N LYS A 198 -10.35 -11.73 2.55
CA LYS A 198 -9.78 -13.02 2.12
C LYS A 198 -9.95 -14.16 3.13
N SER A 199 -10.25 -13.85 4.38
CA SER A 199 -10.45 -14.87 5.41
C SER A 199 -11.89 -15.37 5.52
N VAL A 200 -12.81 -14.77 4.75
CA VAL A 200 -14.25 -15.11 4.77
C VAL A 200 -14.83 -15.46 3.39
N PRO A 201 -14.20 -16.37 2.62
CA PRO A 201 -14.57 -16.64 1.22
C PRO A 201 -16.00 -17.18 1.02
N ASP A 202 -16.61 -17.71 2.08
CA ASP A 202 -17.94 -18.31 2.11
C ASP A 202 -18.97 -17.49 2.91
N ALA A 203 -18.66 -16.23 3.22
CA ALA A 203 -19.62 -15.32 3.84
C ALA A 203 -20.64 -14.79 2.82
N ASP A 204 -21.88 -14.60 3.29
CA ASP A 204 -22.96 -13.95 2.53
C ASP A 204 -22.75 -12.44 2.44
N SER A 205 -22.18 -11.85 3.48
CA SER A 205 -21.79 -10.44 3.49
C SER A 205 -20.68 -10.17 4.49
N LEU A 206 -19.85 -9.17 4.18
CA LEU A 206 -18.83 -8.62 5.05
C LEU A 206 -19.03 -7.10 5.11
N ARG A 207 -19.15 -6.54 6.30
CA ARG A 207 -19.18 -5.10 6.53
C ARG A 207 -18.00 -4.70 7.41
N ILE A 208 -17.29 -3.65 7.02
CA ILE A 208 -16.27 -2.99 7.86
C ILE A 208 -16.68 -1.54 7.95
N GLY A 209 -16.94 -1.03 9.15
CA GLY A 209 -17.48 0.33 9.30
C GLY A 209 -18.81 0.52 8.58
N GLU A 210 -18.86 1.51 7.68
CA GLU A 210 -20.01 1.83 6.85
C GLU A 210 -20.00 1.09 5.49
N GLU A 211 -18.87 0.45 5.14
CA GLU A 211 -18.68 -0.20 3.85
C GLU A 211 -19.05 -1.68 3.90
N GLN A 212 -19.77 -2.17 2.89
CA GLN A 212 -20.28 -3.53 2.84
C GLN A 212 -19.98 -4.20 1.50
N LEU A 213 -19.59 -5.48 1.56
CA LEU A 213 -19.49 -6.38 0.43
C LEU A 213 -20.55 -7.48 0.52
N GLY A 214 -21.14 -7.80 -0.63
CA GLY A 214 -21.98 -8.99 -0.81
C GLY A 214 -21.17 -10.23 -1.20
N ALA A 215 -21.81 -11.40 -1.14
CA ALA A 215 -21.21 -12.69 -1.48
C ALA A 215 -20.51 -12.72 -2.85
N HIS A 216 -21.05 -12.03 -3.87
CA HIS A 216 -20.42 -11.94 -5.19
C HIS A 216 -19.04 -11.28 -5.12
N GLN A 217 -18.96 -10.10 -4.52
CA GLN A 217 -17.72 -9.31 -4.42
C GLN A 217 -16.68 -10.02 -3.54
N ILE A 218 -17.12 -10.68 -2.47
CA ILE A 218 -16.26 -11.51 -1.61
C ILE A 218 -15.65 -12.65 -2.42
N ARG A 219 -16.46 -13.34 -3.25
CA ARG A 219 -15.97 -14.40 -4.12
C ARG A 219 -14.98 -13.88 -5.17
N GLU A 220 -15.21 -12.72 -5.77
CA GLU A 220 -14.27 -12.11 -6.73
C GLU A 220 -12.91 -11.76 -6.08
N ILE A 221 -12.91 -11.19 -4.87
CA ILE A 221 -11.67 -10.91 -4.11
C ILE A 221 -10.90 -12.20 -3.79
N ASN A 222 -11.64 -13.28 -3.55
CA ASN A 222 -11.10 -14.60 -3.22
C ASN A 222 -10.86 -15.48 -4.44
N ALA A 223 -11.32 -15.07 -5.61
CA ALA A 223 -11.03 -15.75 -6.85
C ALA A 223 -9.51 -15.77 -7.03
N ARG A 224 -8.98 -16.92 -7.43
CA ARG A 224 -7.57 -16.97 -7.83
C ARG A 224 -7.42 -15.96 -8.94
N ALA A 225 -6.55 -14.96 -8.73
CA ALA A 225 -6.14 -14.07 -9.80
C ALA A 225 -5.86 -14.93 -11.02
N VAL A 226 -6.55 -14.65 -12.13
CA VAL A 226 -6.20 -15.24 -13.42
C VAL A 226 -4.71 -14.98 -13.55
N ARG A 227 -3.91 -16.05 -13.65
CA ARG A 227 -2.46 -15.90 -13.81
C ARG A 227 -2.28 -15.06 -15.06
N GLU A 228 -1.92 -13.80 -14.90
CA GLU A 228 -1.49 -12.98 -16.01
C GLU A 228 -0.31 -13.72 -16.61
N ALA A 229 -0.48 -14.12 -17.88
CA ALA A 229 0.57 -14.83 -18.59
C ALA A 229 1.80 -13.93 -18.54
N PRO A 230 2.98 -14.48 -18.18
CA PRO A 230 4.20 -13.68 -18.20
C PRO A 230 4.38 -13.12 -19.62
N THR A 231 4.40 -11.80 -19.74
CA THR A 231 4.77 -11.15 -20.98
C THR A 231 6.27 -10.93 -20.97
N THR A 232 6.87 -11.09 -22.14
CA THR A 232 8.29 -10.87 -22.34
C THR A 232 8.45 -9.85 -23.45
N GLU A 233 9.04 -8.71 -23.14
CA GLU A 233 9.16 -7.58 -24.05
C GLU A 233 10.63 -7.18 -24.17
N PRO A 234 11.16 -7.02 -25.40
CA PRO A 234 12.49 -6.47 -25.61
C PRO A 234 12.45 -4.95 -25.45
N ILE A 235 13.44 -4.40 -24.76
CA ILE A 235 13.73 -2.97 -24.75
C ILE A 235 15.13 -2.74 -25.29
N ILE A 236 15.27 -1.77 -26.20
CA ILE A 236 16.56 -1.36 -26.76
C ILE A 236 16.79 0.08 -26.35
N GLU A 237 17.77 0.30 -25.49
CA GLU A 237 18.05 1.62 -24.95
C GLU A 237 19.53 1.78 -24.59
N PRO A 238 20.11 3.00 -24.65
CA PRO A 238 21.38 3.31 -24.02
C PRO A 238 21.29 3.32 -22.48
N PHE A 239 21.87 2.31 -21.85
CA PHE A 239 21.93 2.16 -20.40
C PHE A 239 23.27 2.60 -19.81
N ARG A 240 23.26 3.04 -18.55
CA ARG A 240 24.47 3.20 -17.75
C ARG A 240 24.61 2.06 -16.75
N VAL A 241 25.76 1.40 -16.72
CA VAL A 241 26.05 0.35 -15.74
C VAL A 241 26.52 0.97 -14.43
N VAL A 242 25.82 0.67 -13.32
CA VAL A 242 26.11 1.25 -11.99
C VAL A 242 26.42 0.21 -10.92
N GLY A 243 26.15 -1.06 -11.19
CA GLY A 243 26.43 -2.15 -10.27
C GLY A 243 26.79 -3.43 -11.00
N PHE A 244 27.68 -4.20 -10.40
CA PHE A 244 28.08 -5.51 -10.90
C PHE A 244 28.19 -6.49 -9.74
N LYS A 245 27.61 -7.67 -9.93
CA LYS A 245 27.78 -8.81 -9.03
C LYS A 245 27.96 -10.07 -9.85
N ARG A 246 29.13 -10.70 -9.70
CA ARG A 246 29.38 -12.02 -10.26
C ARG A 246 28.51 -13.05 -9.54
N GLN A 247 27.88 -13.93 -10.31
CA GLN A 247 27.23 -15.13 -9.81
C GLN A 247 28.10 -16.34 -10.17
N ASP A 248 27.84 -17.48 -9.54
CA ASP A 248 28.50 -18.73 -9.90
C ASP A 248 28.10 -19.15 -11.34
N ASP A 249 28.95 -19.94 -12.00
CA ASP A 249 28.70 -20.56 -13.32
C ASP A 249 28.59 -19.60 -14.52
N GLY A 250 29.47 -18.60 -14.64
CA GLY A 250 29.57 -17.77 -15.86
C GLY A 250 28.49 -16.69 -16.03
N VAL A 251 27.50 -16.69 -15.13
CA VAL A 251 26.42 -15.71 -15.09
C VAL A 251 26.80 -14.50 -14.24
N SER A 252 26.48 -13.31 -14.72
CA SER A 252 26.74 -12.04 -14.05
C SER A 252 25.45 -11.23 -13.92
N LYS A 253 25.30 -10.52 -12.81
CA LYS A 253 24.22 -9.54 -12.62
C LYS A 253 24.77 -8.13 -12.74
N PHE A 254 24.11 -7.33 -13.55
CA PHE A 254 24.40 -5.91 -13.71
C PHE A 254 23.22 -5.09 -13.24
N THR A 255 23.48 -4.04 -12.49
CA THR A 255 22.50 -2.98 -12.24
C THR A 255 22.71 -1.91 -13.29
N ILE A 256 21.67 -1.67 -14.09
CA ILE A 256 21.68 -0.71 -15.19
C ILE A 256 20.61 0.36 -14.97
N ILE A 257 20.90 1.59 -15.39
CA ILE A 257 19.98 2.73 -15.32
C ILE A 257 19.69 3.21 -16.74
N GLY A 258 18.43 3.14 -17.16
CA GLY A 258 17.90 3.72 -18.38
C GLY A 258 17.31 5.12 -18.13
N ALA A 259 16.48 5.61 -19.05
CA ALA A 259 15.82 6.90 -18.98
C ALA A 259 14.79 6.94 -17.85
N ASP A 260 14.00 5.88 -17.72
CA ASP A 260 12.80 5.86 -16.86
C ASP A 260 12.91 4.88 -15.68
N SER A 261 13.93 4.01 -15.65
CA SER A 261 14.04 3.00 -14.58
C SER A 261 15.45 2.45 -14.34
N GLU A 262 15.66 1.96 -13.13
CA GLU A 262 16.79 1.12 -12.74
C GLU A 262 16.38 -0.35 -12.80
N LEU A 263 17.19 -1.18 -13.45
CA LEU A 263 16.94 -2.60 -13.65
C LEU A 263 18.14 -3.42 -13.19
N THR A 264 17.88 -4.58 -12.58
CA THR A 264 18.90 -5.62 -12.41
C THR A 264 18.74 -6.64 -13.52
N VAL A 265 19.71 -6.69 -14.42
CA VAL A 265 19.75 -7.61 -15.56
C VAL A 265 20.72 -8.74 -15.32
N VAL A 266 20.39 -9.91 -15.87
CA VAL A 266 21.26 -11.08 -15.90
C VAL A 266 21.92 -11.15 -17.27
N LEU A 267 23.22 -11.41 -17.28
CA LEU A 267 24.01 -11.64 -18.47
C LEU A 267 24.72 -12.98 -18.33
N ASP A 268 24.53 -13.85 -19.30
CA ASP A 268 25.30 -15.07 -19.47
C ASP A 268 26.48 -14.77 -20.39
N ALA A 269 27.70 -14.74 -19.86
CA ALA A 269 28.87 -14.30 -20.61
C ALA A 269 29.21 -15.22 -21.79
N GLU A 270 28.78 -16.48 -21.75
CA GLU A 270 29.02 -17.43 -22.85
C GLU A 270 28.19 -17.11 -24.10
N SER A 271 27.13 -16.31 -23.95
CA SER A 271 26.24 -15.92 -25.04
C SER A 271 26.75 -14.72 -25.86
N PHE A 272 27.89 -14.13 -25.50
CA PHE A 272 28.41 -12.89 -26.11
C PHE A 272 29.85 -13.05 -26.60
N THR A 273 30.23 -12.26 -27.59
CA THR A 273 31.63 -12.19 -28.03
C THR A 273 32.49 -11.38 -27.05
N ASN A 274 33.81 -11.62 -27.06
CA ASN A 274 34.74 -10.82 -26.25
C ASN A 274 34.66 -9.32 -26.57
N GLU A 275 34.45 -8.95 -27.83
CA GLU A 275 34.30 -7.54 -28.24
C GLU A 275 33.06 -6.89 -27.61
N GLN A 276 31.94 -7.61 -27.55
CA GLN A 276 30.71 -7.14 -26.91
C GLN A 276 30.86 -7.01 -25.40
N LEU A 277 31.49 -8.01 -24.76
CA LEU A 277 31.78 -7.97 -23.33
C LEU A 277 32.73 -6.82 -23.00
N ASP A 278 33.77 -6.59 -23.80
CA ASP A 278 34.72 -5.49 -23.65
C ASP A 278 34.02 -4.13 -23.78
N LEU A 279 33.06 -4.00 -24.68
CA LEU A 279 32.25 -2.78 -24.82
C LEU A 279 31.44 -2.49 -23.55
N LEU A 280 30.75 -3.49 -23.01
CA LEU A 280 29.99 -3.38 -21.77
C LEU A 280 30.91 -3.04 -20.58
N TRP A 281 32.05 -3.69 -20.47
CA TRP A 281 33.01 -3.47 -19.39
C TRP A 281 33.67 -2.11 -19.46
N SER A 282 34.07 -1.66 -20.66
CA SER A 282 34.62 -0.33 -20.89
C SER A 282 33.59 0.75 -20.52
N ALA A 283 32.32 0.56 -20.89
CA ALA A 283 31.24 1.48 -20.52
C ALA A 283 31.04 1.55 -18.99
N ALA A 284 31.09 0.41 -18.31
CA ALA A 284 31.00 0.35 -16.84
C ALA A 284 32.19 1.05 -16.16
N GLN A 285 33.42 0.84 -16.64
CA GLN A 285 34.63 1.45 -16.08
C GLN A 285 34.66 2.98 -16.26
N HIS A 286 34.21 3.46 -17.41
CA HIS A 286 34.22 4.89 -17.75
C HIS A 286 32.92 5.61 -17.42
N ASN A 287 31.97 4.95 -16.75
CA ASN A 287 30.64 5.49 -16.44
C ASN A 287 29.91 6.03 -17.69
N ALA A 288 30.16 5.40 -18.84
CA ALA A 288 29.58 5.76 -20.13
C ALA A 288 28.28 4.97 -20.37
N ARG A 289 27.49 5.41 -21.35
CA ARG A 289 26.28 4.68 -21.78
C ARG A 289 26.64 3.63 -22.82
N VAL A 290 26.01 2.47 -22.72
CA VAL A 290 26.09 1.35 -23.69
C VAL A 290 24.68 0.98 -24.13
N SER A 291 24.49 0.82 -25.43
CA SER A 291 23.22 0.38 -25.99
C SER A 291 23.05 -1.11 -25.78
N LEU A 292 22.02 -1.51 -25.03
CA LEU A 292 21.73 -2.92 -24.74
C LEU A 292 20.34 -3.25 -25.27
N GLU A 293 20.20 -4.45 -25.82
CA GLU A 293 18.90 -5.10 -25.93
C GLU A 293 18.68 -5.93 -24.66
N VAL A 294 17.62 -5.59 -23.92
CA VAL A 294 17.26 -6.24 -22.67
C VAL A 294 15.87 -6.83 -22.81
N GLN A 295 15.77 -8.12 -22.58
CA GLN A 295 14.50 -8.81 -22.53
C GLN A 295 13.94 -8.77 -21.12
N ILE A 296 12.78 -8.14 -20.93
CA ILE A 296 12.13 -7.98 -19.62
C ILE A 296 10.94 -8.94 -19.54
N LYS A 297 10.93 -9.79 -18.51
CA LYS A 297 9.77 -10.60 -18.15
C LYS A 297 8.95 -9.89 -17.10
N ARG A 298 7.70 -9.58 -17.43
CA ARG A 298 6.71 -8.98 -16.54
C ARG A 298 5.62 -9.97 -16.17
N VAL A 299 5.07 -9.80 -14.98
CA VAL A 299 3.80 -10.42 -14.57
C VAL A 299 3.00 -9.28 -13.96
N GLY A 300 2.01 -8.77 -14.72
CA GLY A 300 1.41 -7.46 -14.48
C GLY A 300 2.44 -6.35 -14.58
N ASP A 301 2.38 -5.38 -13.66
CA ASP A 301 3.34 -4.27 -13.61
C ASP A 301 4.70 -4.65 -12.98
N VAL A 302 4.84 -5.89 -12.48
CA VAL A 302 6.04 -6.33 -11.75
C VAL A 302 7.04 -6.97 -12.69
N VAL A 303 8.25 -6.41 -12.75
CA VAL A 303 9.41 -7.06 -13.40
C VAL A 303 9.82 -8.28 -12.58
N LYS A 304 9.70 -9.47 -13.18
CA LYS A 304 10.11 -10.75 -12.57
C LYS A 304 11.50 -11.20 -12.96
N GLY A 305 12.03 -10.68 -14.05
CA GLY A 305 13.38 -10.94 -14.52
C GLY A 305 13.70 -10.06 -15.72
N ALA A 306 15.00 -9.82 -15.92
CA ALA A 306 15.50 -9.12 -17.08
C ALA A 306 16.83 -9.75 -17.50
N TRP A 307 17.04 -9.93 -18.80
CA TRP A 307 18.25 -10.53 -19.36
C TRP A 307 18.78 -9.66 -20.48
N VAL A 308 20.11 -9.50 -20.54
CA VAL A 308 20.74 -8.91 -21.72
C VAL A 308 20.68 -9.94 -22.83
N THR A 309 20.14 -9.57 -23.99
CA THR A 309 20.08 -10.41 -25.18
C THR A 309 21.02 -9.93 -26.28
N ASP A 310 21.36 -8.65 -26.30
CA ASP A 310 22.39 -8.11 -27.20
C ASP A 310 23.13 -6.91 -26.59
N ILE A 311 24.37 -6.70 -27.02
CA ILE A 311 25.20 -5.53 -26.71
C ILE A 311 25.55 -4.87 -28.04
N LEU A 312 24.97 -3.70 -28.27
CA LEU A 312 25.03 -3.00 -29.54
C LEU A 312 26.23 -2.05 -29.57
N ALA A 313 26.95 -2.08 -30.70
CA ALA A 313 28.02 -1.12 -30.95
C ALA A 313 27.46 0.32 -30.94
N PRO A 314 28.24 1.31 -30.48
CA PRO A 314 27.82 2.71 -30.54
C PRO A 314 27.57 3.09 -32.00
N GLU A 315 26.41 3.71 -32.28
CA GLU A 315 26.18 4.31 -33.59
C GLU A 315 27.26 5.37 -33.84
N VAL A 316 28.11 5.12 -34.83
CA VAL A 316 29.03 6.15 -35.34
C VAL A 316 28.13 7.19 -36.03
N PRO A 317 28.09 8.45 -35.58
CA PRO A 317 27.35 9.47 -36.30
C PRO A 317 27.90 9.55 -37.73
N ASP A 318 27.02 9.34 -38.70
CA ASP A 318 27.31 9.44 -40.13
C ASP A 318 27.80 10.87 -40.42
N ASN A 319 29.12 11.05 -40.38
CA ASN A 319 29.76 12.31 -40.69
C ASN A 319 29.69 12.52 -42.20
N LYS A 320 28.52 12.91 -42.69
CA LYS A 320 28.39 13.55 -43.99
C LYS A 320 29.02 14.94 -43.88
N ASN A 321 30.28 14.99 -44.30
CA ASN A 321 31.09 16.18 -44.57
C ASN A 321 30.31 17.25 -45.37
N PRO A 322 30.65 18.54 -45.24
CA PRO A 322 30.03 19.65 -45.98
C PRO A 322 30.15 19.55 -47.50
#